data_AF-A0AAV8AK61-F1
#
_entry.id   AF-A0AAV8AK61-F1
#
_cell.length_a   1.000
_cell.length_b   1.000
_cell.length_c   1.000
_cell.angle_alpha   90.00
_cell.angle_beta   90.00
_cell.angle_gamma   90.00
#
_symmetry.space_group_name_H-M   'P 1'
#
loop_
_entity.id
_entity.type
_entity.pdbx_description
1 polymer ?
#
loop_
_entity_poly.entity_id
_entity_poly.type
_entity_poly.pdbx_seq_one_letter_code
_entity_poly.pdbx_strand_id
1 'polypeptide(L)'
;MADVVQVRLERMAEEVEDLERRGLFSRAELDSIVRRRRDFEFRIKRPSPLKSDFLAYLHYERSLEALRRLRLRKSKSNKTKTKSKSKTKSSWAGVQRILTLYESASGRFKGDLSLCFSYLQFCRQANHAARMNKALARAIRFHPNVPGLWIYAAAWEFDHNLNVDAARALMQSALRSCPHSHDLWIEYLRMEVTFLAKLRARKQLTLGHNVPTTRGATHNDKWKQENAGDSFWLCTQMQKQSQARPRIHSGKKGLLILRVIYRGAVGALPDSFHLRKAS
;
A
#
# COMPACT_ATOMS: atom_id res chain seq x y z
N MET A 1 -32.39 10.91 -5.21
CA MET A 1 -31.01 11.25 -5.64
C MET A 1 -30.46 12.46 -4.90
N ALA A 2 -31.23 13.54 -4.77
CA ALA A 2 -30.82 14.75 -4.05
C ALA A 2 -30.55 14.50 -2.54
N ASP A 3 -31.37 13.70 -1.87
CA ASP A 3 -31.23 13.47 -0.41
C ASP A 3 -29.90 12.81 -0.03
N VAL A 4 -29.40 11.89 -0.86
CA VAL A 4 -28.10 11.24 -0.64
C VAL A 4 -26.94 12.23 -0.82
N VAL A 5 -27.07 13.17 -1.75
CA VAL A 5 -26.09 14.25 -1.95
C VAL A 5 -26.14 15.20 -0.76
N GLN A 6 -27.33 15.55 -0.28
CA GLN A 6 -27.52 16.42 0.87
C GLN A 6 -26.87 15.86 2.14
N VAL A 7 -27.14 14.59 2.47
CA VAL A 7 -26.49 13.91 3.62
C VAL A 7 -24.97 13.88 3.49
N ARG A 8 -24.44 13.74 2.27
CA ARG A 8 -22.99 13.80 2.05
C ARG A 8 -22.45 15.20 2.30
N LEU A 9 -23.13 16.24 1.83
CA LEU A 9 -22.75 17.64 2.02
C LEU A 9 -22.80 18.06 3.49
N GLU A 10 -23.80 17.60 4.25
CA GLU A 10 -23.92 17.85 5.69
C GLU A 10 -22.73 17.29 6.47
N ARG A 11 -22.26 16.09 6.12
CA ARG A 11 -21.02 15.52 6.69
C ARG A 11 -19.77 16.37 6.37
N MET A 12 -19.83 17.23 5.35
CA MET A 12 -18.76 18.16 5.01
C MET A 12 -18.89 19.50 5.74
N ALA A 13 -20.02 19.81 6.38
CA ALA A 13 -20.20 21.09 7.07
C ALA A 13 -19.16 21.26 8.19
N GLU A 14 -18.97 20.21 9.01
CA GLU A 14 -18.03 20.25 10.13
C GLU A 14 -16.57 20.52 9.71
N GLU A 15 -16.14 20.07 8.52
CA GLU A 15 -14.79 20.35 8.01
C GLU A 15 -14.68 21.77 7.45
N VAL A 16 -15.73 22.30 6.84
CA VAL A 16 -15.73 23.66 6.26
C VAL A 16 -15.70 24.69 7.38
N GLU A 17 -16.52 24.50 8.41
CA GLU A 17 -16.49 25.33 9.62
C GLU A 17 -15.12 25.30 10.32
N ASP A 18 -14.48 24.13 10.35
CA ASP A 18 -13.14 24.00 10.94
C ASP A 18 -12.05 24.69 10.11
N LEU A 19 -12.19 24.69 8.78
CA LEU A 19 -11.29 25.42 7.88
C LEU A 19 -11.46 26.94 8.02
N GLU A 20 -12.70 27.40 8.22
CA GLU A 20 -13.04 28.80 8.47
C GLU A 20 -12.50 29.26 9.82
N ARG A 21 -12.76 28.50 10.90
CA ARG A 21 -12.25 28.80 12.26
C ARG A 21 -10.73 28.94 12.31
N ARG A 22 -10.01 28.25 11.42
CA ARG A 22 -8.55 28.31 11.33
C ARG A 22 -8.03 29.42 10.41
N GLY A 23 -8.91 30.10 9.68
CA GLY A 23 -8.55 31.13 8.71
C GLY A 23 -7.68 30.61 7.57
N LEU A 24 -7.80 29.32 7.20
CA LEU A 24 -7.03 28.75 6.09
C LEU A 24 -7.63 29.10 4.73
N PHE A 25 -8.93 29.39 4.71
CA PHE A 25 -9.70 29.75 3.52
C PHE A 25 -10.64 30.91 3.87
N SER A 26 -10.89 31.78 2.88
CA SER A 26 -11.91 32.82 2.99
C SER A 26 -13.32 32.23 2.82
N ARG A 27 -14.35 32.88 3.35
CA ARG A 27 -15.75 32.47 3.18
C ARG A 27 -16.13 32.33 1.69
N ALA A 28 -15.75 33.30 0.86
CA ALA A 28 -16.02 33.25 -0.58
C ALA A 28 -15.32 32.05 -1.27
N GLU A 29 -14.11 31.69 -0.84
CA GLU A 29 -13.42 30.50 -1.33
C GLU A 29 -14.13 29.23 -0.89
N LEU A 30 -14.54 29.15 0.37
CA LEU A 30 -15.28 28.01 0.91
C LEU A 30 -16.61 27.81 0.20
N ASP A 31 -17.35 28.87 -0.09
CA ASP A 31 -18.59 28.80 -0.88
C ASP A 31 -18.33 28.23 -2.28
N SER A 32 -17.25 28.67 -2.93
CA SER A 32 -16.86 28.13 -4.23
C SER A 32 -16.50 26.64 -4.16
N ILE A 33 -15.86 26.19 -3.06
CA ILE A 33 -15.50 24.79 -2.81
C ILE A 33 -16.76 23.96 -2.59
N VAL A 34 -17.69 24.42 -1.76
CA VAL A 34 -18.95 23.73 -1.47
C VAL A 34 -19.78 23.59 -2.74
N ARG A 35 -19.87 24.65 -3.57
CA ARG A 35 -20.55 24.60 -4.87
C ARG A 35 -19.92 23.55 -5.79
N ARG A 36 -18.60 23.59 -5.99
CA ARG A 36 -17.90 22.60 -6.85
C ARG A 36 -18.08 21.17 -6.35
N ARG A 37 -18.01 20.94 -5.04
CA ARG A 37 -18.24 19.62 -4.44
C ARG A 37 -19.65 19.12 -4.66
N ARG A 38 -20.65 19.99 -4.50
CA ARG A 38 -22.05 19.67 -4.81
C ARG A 38 -22.19 19.22 -6.27
N ASP A 39 -21.58 19.94 -7.21
CA ASP A 39 -21.63 19.58 -8.64
C ASP A 39 -21.00 18.21 -8.91
N PHE A 40 -19.84 17.90 -8.31
CA PHE A 40 -19.20 16.59 -8.45
C PHE A 40 -20.02 15.46 -7.81
N GLU A 41 -20.63 15.69 -6.65
CA GLU A 41 -21.50 14.72 -6.00
C GLU A 41 -22.73 14.40 -6.86
N PHE A 42 -23.34 15.40 -7.49
CA PHE A 42 -24.42 15.17 -8.46
C PHE A 42 -23.94 14.38 -9.68
N ARG A 43 -22.77 14.70 -10.25
CA ARG A 43 -22.19 13.98 -11.40
C ARG A 43 -21.96 12.50 -11.10
N ILE A 44 -21.41 12.19 -9.92
CA ILE A 44 -21.11 10.81 -9.51
C ILE A 44 -22.37 10.02 -9.14
N LYS A 45 -23.42 10.71 -8.70
CA LYS A 45 -24.70 10.08 -8.35
C LYS A 45 -25.62 9.82 -9.53
N ARG A 46 -25.25 10.23 -10.74
CA ARG A 46 -25.97 9.87 -11.97
C ARG A 46 -26.16 8.34 -12.07
N PRO A 47 -27.25 7.87 -12.70
CA PRO A 47 -27.48 6.43 -12.91
C PRO A 47 -26.28 5.74 -13.59
N SER A 48 -25.70 6.41 -14.61
CA SER A 48 -24.52 5.98 -15.34
C SER A 48 -23.34 6.94 -15.10
N PRO A 49 -22.54 6.74 -14.04
CA PRO A 49 -21.41 7.62 -13.76
C PRO A 49 -20.24 7.33 -14.71
N LEU A 50 -19.63 8.38 -15.23
CA LEU A 50 -18.48 8.28 -16.12
C LEU A 50 -17.17 8.17 -15.33
N LYS A 51 -16.19 7.45 -15.87
CA LYS A 51 -14.84 7.34 -15.28
C LYS A 51 -14.16 8.72 -15.21
N SER A 52 -14.33 9.53 -16.25
CA SER A 52 -13.79 10.89 -16.33
C SER A 52 -14.26 11.77 -15.17
N ASP A 53 -15.53 11.67 -14.76
CA ASP A 53 -16.09 12.43 -13.65
C ASP A 53 -15.41 12.08 -12.31
N PHE A 54 -15.14 10.79 -12.08
CA PHE A 54 -14.39 10.34 -10.89
C PHE A 54 -12.95 10.84 -10.92
N LEU A 55 -12.26 10.74 -12.06
CA LEU A 55 -10.89 11.22 -12.20
C LEU A 55 -10.79 12.73 -12.01
N ALA A 56 -11.72 13.50 -12.58
CA ALA A 56 -11.81 14.94 -12.40
C ALA A 56 -12.04 15.30 -10.92
N TYR A 57 -12.93 14.57 -10.24
CA TYR A 57 -13.18 14.84 -8.83
C TYR A 57 -11.98 14.48 -7.95
N LEU A 58 -11.31 13.34 -8.23
CA LEU A 58 -10.09 12.94 -7.54
C LEU A 58 -8.95 13.97 -7.74
N HIS A 59 -8.77 14.48 -8.96
CA HIS A 59 -7.81 15.54 -9.25
C HIS A 59 -8.12 16.81 -8.46
N TYR A 60 -9.39 17.22 -8.42
CA TYR A 60 -9.83 18.38 -7.67
C TYR A 60 -9.59 18.23 -6.16
N GLU A 61 -9.96 17.10 -5.55
CA GLU A 61 -9.73 16.89 -4.11
C GLU A 61 -8.24 16.77 -3.77
N ARG A 62 -7.43 16.16 -4.66
CA ARG A 62 -5.97 16.12 -4.49
C ARG A 62 -5.35 17.52 -4.55
N SER A 63 -5.78 18.38 -5.48
CA SER A 63 -5.26 19.74 -5.58
C SER A 63 -5.70 20.61 -4.39
N LEU A 64 -6.94 20.44 -3.91
CA LEU A 64 -7.45 21.11 -2.71
C LEU A 64 -6.66 20.69 -1.46
N GLU A 65 -6.40 19.40 -1.28
CA GLU A 65 -5.60 18.88 -0.17
C GLU A 65 -4.15 19.38 -0.23
N ALA A 66 -3.56 19.46 -1.42
CA ALA A 66 -2.23 20.05 -1.62
C ALA A 66 -2.22 21.55 -1.25
N LEU A 67 -3.22 22.32 -1.69
CA LEU A 67 -3.37 23.73 -1.34
C LEU A 67 -3.51 23.94 0.17
N ARG A 68 -4.35 23.12 0.83
CA ARG A 68 -4.51 23.14 2.28
C ARG A 68 -3.19 22.88 3.00
N ARG A 69 -2.41 21.89 2.56
CA ARG A 69 -1.09 21.58 3.14
C ARG A 69 -0.10 22.73 2.97
N LEU A 70 -0.08 23.38 1.81
CA LEU A 70 0.77 24.55 1.53
C LEU A 70 0.41 25.74 2.44
N ARG A 71 -0.88 26.08 2.53
CA ARG A 71 -1.36 27.17 3.41
C ARG A 71 -1.10 26.87 4.88
N LEU A 72 -1.28 25.62 5.29
CA LEU A 72 -0.96 25.18 6.65
C LEU A 72 0.54 25.33 6.95
N ARG A 73 1.43 25.02 6.00
CA ARG A 73 2.88 25.21 6.16
C ARG A 73 3.24 26.69 6.30
N LYS A 74 2.65 27.57 5.48
CA LYS A 74 2.84 29.03 5.57
C LYS A 74 2.33 29.59 6.91
N SER A 75 1.12 29.21 7.32
CA SER A 75 0.52 29.65 8.59
C SER A 75 1.34 29.22 9.80
N LYS A 76 1.93 28.01 9.78
CA LYS A 76 2.83 27.53 10.85
C LYS A 76 4.17 28.26 10.89
N SER A 77 4.68 28.73 9.75
CA SER A 77 5.93 29.50 9.70
C SER A 77 5.79 30.89 10.34
N ASN A 78 4.61 31.51 10.21
CA ASN A 78 4.33 32.82 10.79
C ASN A 78 3.90 32.78 12.27
N LYS A 79 3.46 31.63 12.79
CA LYS A 79 3.07 31.49 14.21
C LYS A 79 4.26 31.03 15.05
N THR A 80 4.85 31.94 15.81
CA THR A 80 5.81 31.67 16.90
C THR A 80 5.20 30.72 17.93
N LYS A 81 5.69 29.46 17.94
CA LYS A 81 5.61 28.43 19.01
C LYS A 81 4.36 28.40 19.93
N THR A 82 3.17 28.76 19.47
CA THR A 82 1.94 28.67 20.26
C THR A 82 1.25 27.34 19.99
N LYS A 83 1.07 26.59 21.08
CA LYS A 83 0.61 25.20 21.15
C LYS A 83 -0.75 25.03 20.45
N SER A 84 -0.76 24.38 19.29
CA SER A 84 -1.98 23.74 18.78
C SER A 84 -1.63 22.35 18.25
N LYS A 85 -1.52 21.41 19.20
CA LYS A 85 -1.32 19.97 18.96
C LYS A 85 -2.64 19.19 19.03
N SER A 86 -3.79 19.83 18.81
CA SER A 86 -5.04 19.09 18.71
C SER A 86 -5.23 18.58 17.28
N LYS A 87 -5.39 17.27 17.12
CA LYS A 87 -5.75 16.64 15.84
C LYS A 87 -7.13 17.20 15.45
N THR A 88 -7.16 18.13 14.51
CA THR A 88 -8.40 18.79 14.05
C THR A 88 -9.09 17.98 12.96
N LYS A 89 -10.44 17.97 12.92
CA LYS A 89 -11.25 17.26 11.92
C LYS A 89 -10.78 17.56 10.48
N SER A 90 -10.46 18.83 10.18
CA SER A 90 -9.91 19.25 8.88
C SER A 90 -8.57 18.59 8.48
N SER A 91 -7.83 18.02 9.43
CA SER A 91 -6.51 17.44 9.18
C SER A 91 -6.57 16.14 8.41
N TRP A 92 -7.60 15.31 8.66
CA TRP A 92 -7.77 14.01 8.01
C TRP A 92 -8.96 13.96 7.05
N ALA A 93 -9.94 14.87 7.14
CA ALA A 93 -11.16 14.84 6.34
C ALA A 93 -10.89 14.81 4.82
N GLY A 94 -9.98 15.66 4.32
CA GLY A 94 -9.61 15.68 2.90
C GLY A 94 -9.04 14.34 2.41
N VAL A 95 -8.12 13.75 3.17
CA VAL A 95 -7.55 12.43 2.85
C VAL A 95 -8.63 11.35 2.89
N GLN A 96 -9.49 11.36 3.91
CA GLN A 96 -10.60 10.39 4.01
C GLN A 96 -11.55 10.47 2.81
N ARG A 97 -11.87 11.68 2.33
CA ARG A 97 -12.69 11.88 1.13
C ARG A 97 -12.02 11.28 -0.11
N ILE A 98 -10.74 11.56 -0.33
CA ILE A 98 -10.01 10.98 -1.46
C ILE A 98 -10.06 9.44 -1.40
N LEU A 99 -9.90 8.84 -0.21
CA LEU A 99 -10.00 7.40 -0.03
C LEU A 99 -11.41 6.85 -0.30
N THR A 100 -12.48 7.50 0.18
CA THR A 100 -13.86 7.07 -0.09
C THR A 100 -14.23 7.21 -1.57
N LEU A 101 -13.68 8.22 -2.25
CA LEU A 101 -13.83 8.38 -3.70
C LEU A 101 -13.14 7.26 -4.47
N TYR A 102 -11.89 6.94 -4.14
CA TYR A 102 -11.22 5.78 -4.73
C TYR A 102 -11.93 4.46 -4.44
N GLU A 103 -12.46 4.28 -3.23
CA GLU A 103 -13.25 3.10 -2.88
C GLU A 103 -14.53 3.00 -3.70
N SER A 104 -15.23 4.13 -3.88
CA SER A 104 -16.43 4.19 -4.73
C SER A 104 -16.08 3.92 -6.19
N ALA A 105 -14.99 4.50 -6.69
CA ALA A 105 -14.54 4.35 -8.06
C ALA A 105 -14.09 2.91 -8.36
N SER A 106 -13.30 2.29 -7.48
CA SER A 106 -12.87 0.89 -7.60
C SER A 106 -14.02 -0.11 -7.48
N GLY A 107 -15.07 0.21 -6.70
CA GLY A 107 -16.28 -0.62 -6.63
C GLY A 107 -17.11 -0.59 -7.91
N ARG A 108 -17.08 0.52 -8.66
CA ARG A 108 -17.83 0.71 -9.91
C ARG A 108 -17.03 0.22 -11.13
N PHE A 109 -15.78 0.65 -11.27
CA PHE A 109 -14.90 0.29 -12.38
C PHE A 109 -13.98 -0.86 -11.99
N LYS A 110 -14.57 -2.05 -11.84
CA LYS A 110 -13.85 -3.26 -11.41
C LYS A 110 -12.83 -3.77 -12.44
N GLY A 111 -12.97 -3.40 -13.71
CA GLY A 111 -12.06 -3.83 -14.79
C GLY A 111 -10.78 -2.99 -14.92
N ASP A 112 -10.77 -1.79 -14.32
CA ASP A 112 -9.70 -0.82 -14.51
C ASP A 112 -8.54 -1.04 -13.51
N LEU A 113 -7.54 -1.79 -13.93
CA LEU A 113 -6.32 -2.00 -13.15
C LEU A 113 -5.59 -0.70 -12.82
N SER A 114 -5.57 0.27 -13.74
CA SER A 114 -4.90 1.56 -13.54
C SER A 114 -5.48 2.36 -12.37
N LEU A 115 -6.80 2.32 -12.20
CA LEU A 115 -7.49 2.96 -11.09
C LEU A 115 -7.16 2.26 -9.76
N CYS A 116 -7.11 0.93 -9.78
CA CYS A 116 -6.69 0.14 -8.62
C CYS A 116 -5.26 0.48 -8.20
N PHE A 117 -4.29 0.51 -9.12
CA PHE A 117 -2.91 0.87 -8.80
C PHE A 117 -2.80 2.31 -8.30
N SER A 118 -3.52 3.27 -8.90
CA SER A 118 -3.56 4.66 -8.41
C SER A 118 -4.08 4.76 -6.97
N TYR A 119 -5.09 3.94 -6.64
CA TYR A 119 -5.62 3.85 -5.29
C TYR A 119 -4.61 3.25 -4.31
N LEU A 120 -3.96 2.14 -4.67
CA LEU A 120 -2.92 1.50 -3.85
C LEU A 120 -1.73 2.45 -3.60
N GLN A 121 -1.26 3.14 -4.64
CA GLN A 121 -0.21 4.15 -4.53
C GLN A 121 -0.60 5.28 -3.58
N PHE A 122 -1.85 5.74 -3.64
CA PHE A 122 -2.34 6.77 -2.72
C PHE A 122 -2.42 6.26 -1.27
N CYS A 123 -2.89 5.02 -1.06
CA CYS A 123 -2.91 4.39 0.27
C CYS A 123 -1.51 4.27 0.88
N ARG A 124 -0.51 3.92 0.05
CA ARG A 124 0.91 3.90 0.45
C ARG A 124 1.39 5.28 0.88
N GLN A 125 1.13 6.32 0.08
CA GLN A 125 1.52 7.70 0.39
C GLN A 125 0.82 8.25 1.64
N ALA A 126 -0.44 7.87 1.87
CA ALA A 126 -1.22 8.32 3.02
C ALA A 126 -0.94 7.50 4.30
N ASN A 127 -0.12 6.45 4.23
CA ASN A 127 0.22 5.55 5.33
C ASN A 127 -1.00 4.96 6.07
N HIS A 128 -2.03 4.56 5.32
CA HIS A 128 -3.23 3.95 5.87
C HIS A 128 -3.25 2.43 5.66
N ALA A 129 -2.50 1.70 6.50
CA ALA A 129 -2.34 0.24 6.38
C ALA A 129 -3.67 -0.53 6.35
N ALA A 130 -4.63 -0.18 7.21
CA ALA A 130 -5.93 -0.87 7.23
C ALA A 130 -6.76 -0.68 5.94
N ARG A 131 -6.70 0.51 5.32
CA ARG A 131 -7.34 0.77 4.03
C ARG A 131 -6.61 0.06 2.89
N MET A 132 -5.27 0.01 2.97
CA MET A 132 -4.43 -0.70 2.01
C MET A 132 -4.78 -2.20 1.96
N ASN A 133 -4.83 -2.88 3.11
CA ASN A 133 -5.16 -4.31 3.15
C ASN A 133 -6.55 -4.59 2.57
N LYS A 134 -7.55 -3.73 2.89
CA LYS A 134 -8.91 -3.83 2.31
C LYS A 134 -8.90 -3.60 0.79
N ALA A 135 -8.12 -2.64 0.31
CA ALA A 135 -7.96 -2.32 -1.11
C ALA A 135 -7.33 -3.49 -1.86
N LEU A 136 -6.26 -4.08 -1.32
CA LEU A 136 -5.57 -5.23 -1.88
C LEU A 136 -6.47 -6.47 -1.94
N ALA A 137 -7.15 -6.78 -0.83
CA ALA A 137 -8.09 -7.89 -0.80
C ALA A 137 -9.22 -7.73 -1.84
N ARG A 138 -9.72 -6.50 -2.03
CA ARG A 138 -10.74 -6.22 -3.04
C ARG A 138 -10.17 -6.31 -4.47
N ALA A 139 -8.95 -5.82 -4.69
CA ALA A 139 -8.26 -5.89 -5.98
C ALA A 139 -8.04 -7.34 -6.43
N ILE A 140 -7.53 -8.18 -5.52
CA ILE A 140 -7.31 -9.61 -5.76
C ILE A 140 -8.63 -10.32 -6.11
N ARG A 141 -9.72 -9.98 -5.42
CA ARG A 141 -11.05 -10.56 -5.70
C ARG A 141 -11.56 -10.22 -7.10
N PHE A 142 -11.26 -9.04 -7.63
CA PHE A 142 -11.67 -8.65 -8.98
C PHE A 142 -10.71 -9.17 -10.05
N HIS A 143 -9.43 -9.33 -9.72
CA HIS A 143 -8.39 -9.72 -10.69
C HIS A 143 -7.51 -10.86 -10.14
N PRO A 144 -8.06 -12.08 -9.99
CA PRO A 144 -7.27 -13.21 -9.49
C PRO A 144 -6.16 -13.64 -10.46
N ASN A 145 -6.34 -13.39 -11.76
CA ASN A 145 -5.45 -13.83 -12.84
C ASN A 145 -4.20 -12.95 -13.01
N VAL A 146 -4.04 -11.88 -12.21
CA VAL A 146 -2.91 -10.95 -12.33
C VAL A 146 -1.89 -11.26 -11.22
N PRO A 147 -0.77 -11.95 -11.52
CA PRO A 147 0.21 -12.36 -10.51
C PRO A 147 0.84 -11.17 -9.77
N GLY A 148 1.03 -10.04 -10.46
CA GLY A 148 1.62 -8.83 -9.87
C GLY A 148 0.84 -8.27 -8.69
N LEU A 149 -0.49 -8.39 -8.66
CA LEU A 149 -1.30 -7.95 -7.51
C LEU A 149 -1.07 -8.83 -6.29
N TRP A 150 -0.91 -10.13 -6.48
CA TRP A 150 -0.61 -11.08 -5.42
C TRP A 150 0.78 -10.85 -4.83
N ILE A 151 1.78 -10.68 -5.70
CA ILE A 151 3.16 -10.37 -5.29
C ILE A 151 3.16 -9.08 -4.47
N TYR A 152 2.52 -8.02 -4.97
CA TYR A 152 2.44 -6.74 -4.27
C TYR A 152 1.75 -6.85 -2.90
N ALA A 153 0.66 -7.62 -2.80
CA ALA A 153 -0.06 -7.82 -1.55
C ALA A 153 0.75 -8.62 -0.52
N ALA A 154 1.38 -9.72 -0.94
CA ALA A 154 2.22 -10.54 -0.07
C ALA A 154 3.44 -9.76 0.42
N ALA A 155 4.05 -8.96 -0.46
CA ALA A 155 5.20 -8.15 -0.10
C ALA A 155 4.82 -6.98 0.82
N TRP A 156 3.62 -6.39 0.65
CA TRP A 156 3.06 -5.44 1.62
C TRP A 156 2.90 -6.04 3.02
N GLU A 157 2.29 -7.22 3.13
CA GLU A 157 2.14 -7.94 4.41
C GLU A 157 3.49 -8.31 5.04
N PHE A 158 4.48 -8.70 4.23
CA PHE A 158 5.80 -9.09 4.69
C PHE A 158 6.62 -7.89 5.20
N ASP A 159 6.65 -6.78 4.46
CA ASP A 159 7.50 -5.64 4.79
C ASP A 159 6.85 -4.67 5.78
N HIS A 160 5.54 -4.41 5.67
CA HIS A 160 4.86 -3.39 6.47
C HIS A 160 4.20 -3.99 7.72
N ASN A 161 3.48 -5.10 7.58
CA ASN A 161 2.78 -5.74 8.71
C ASN A 161 3.68 -6.75 9.44
N LEU A 162 4.86 -7.06 8.89
CA LEU A 162 5.82 -8.05 9.40
C LEU A 162 5.19 -9.44 9.64
N ASN A 163 4.11 -9.74 8.91
CA ASN A 163 3.34 -10.97 9.07
C ASN A 163 3.70 -11.97 7.98
N VAL A 164 4.68 -12.82 8.30
CA VAL A 164 5.23 -13.81 7.37
C VAL A 164 4.22 -14.92 7.06
N ASP A 165 3.41 -15.31 8.04
CA ASP A 165 2.43 -16.38 7.85
C ASP A 165 1.27 -15.92 6.96
N ALA A 166 0.81 -14.67 7.10
CA ALA A 166 -0.15 -14.07 6.18
C ALA A 166 0.43 -13.92 4.76
N ALA A 167 1.67 -13.47 4.64
CA ALA A 167 2.34 -13.35 3.34
C ALA A 167 2.47 -14.72 2.64
N ARG A 168 2.83 -15.78 3.37
CA ARG A 168 2.84 -17.17 2.86
C ARG A 168 1.46 -17.63 2.42
N ALA A 169 0.43 -17.39 3.23
CA ALA A 169 -0.93 -17.78 2.89
C ALA A 169 -1.42 -17.07 1.61
N LEU A 170 -1.06 -15.80 1.42
CA LEU A 170 -1.33 -15.06 0.18
C LEU A 170 -0.59 -15.67 -1.01
N MET A 171 0.73 -15.93 -0.90
CA MET A 171 1.51 -16.55 -1.98
C MET A 171 0.99 -17.95 -2.36
N GLN A 172 0.64 -18.78 -1.38
CA GLN A 172 0.05 -20.09 -1.64
C GLN A 172 -1.32 -19.99 -2.31
N SER A 173 -2.12 -18.98 -1.96
CA SER A 173 -3.41 -18.72 -2.62
C SER A 173 -3.23 -18.20 -4.06
N ALA A 174 -2.19 -17.38 -4.26
CA ALA A 174 -1.81 -16.91 -5.59
C ALA A 174 -1.38 -18.06 -6.50
N LEU A 175 -0.59 -19.01 -5.99
CA LEU A 175 -0.13 -20.18 -6.75
C LEU A 175 -1.29 -21.09 -7.18
N ARG A 176 -2.36 -21.18 -6.37
CA ARG A 176 -3.59 -21.88 -6.77
C ARG A 176 -4.33 -21.17 -7.90
N SER A 177 -4.24 -19.85 -7.98
CA SER A 177 -4.92 -19.03 -8.99
C SER A 177 -4.11 -18.93 -10.29
N CYS A 178 -2.78 -18.80 -10.17
CA CYS A 178 -1.84 -18.56 -11.26
C CYS A 178 -0.65 -19.53 -11.19
N PRO A 179 -0.84 -20.84 -11.45
CA PRO A 179 0.21 -21.84 -11.28
C PRO A 179 1.37 -21.70 -12.29
N HIS A 180 1.09 -21.18 -13.49
CA HIS A 180 2.05 -21.06 -14.59
C HIS A 180 2.89 -19.78 -14.54
N SER A 181 2.65 -18.88 -13.58
CA SER A 181 3.42 -17.64 -13.49
C SER A 181 4.78 -17.88 -12.84
N HIS A 182 5.85 -17.75 -13.62
CA HIS A 182 7.22 -17.88 -13.13
C HIS A 182 7.60 -16.75 -12.15
N ASP A 183 7.16 -15.52 -12.41
CA ASP A 183 7.39 -14.37 -11.54
C ASP A 183 6.91 -14.62 -10.11
N LEU A 184 5.77 -15.29 -9.97
CA LEU A 184 5.19 -15.59 -8.67
C LEU A 184 6.04 -16.60 -7.89
N TRP A 185 6.59 -17.60 -8.57
CA TRP A 185 7.50 -18.58 -7.96
C TRP A 185 8.84 -17.94 -7.54
N ILE A 186 9.40 -17.09 -8.40
CA ILE A 186 10.65 -16.36 -8.12
C ILE A 186 10.48 -15.45 -6.91
N GLU A 187 9.42 -14.64 -6.88
CA GLU A 187 9.16 -13.74 -5.77
C GLU A 187 8.81 -14.49 -4.48
N TYR A 188 8.13 -15.64 -4.56
CA TYR A 188 7.89 -16.46 -3.38
C TYR A 188 9.20 -17.03 -2.81
N LEU A 189 10.09 -17.52 -3.68
CA LEU A 189 11.42 -17.98 -3.27
C LEU A 189 12.23 -16.84 -2.65
N ARG A 190 12.24 -15.66 -3.29
CA ARG A 190 12.92 -14.45 -2.80
C ARG A 190 12.43 -14.05 -1.41
N MET A 191 11.12 -14.06 -1.19
CA MET A 191 10.50 -13.77 0.11
C MET A 191 10.95 -14.78 1.20
N GLU A 192 10.96 -16.08 0.92
CA GLU A 192 11.39 -17.09 1.90
C GLU A 192 12.89 -17.00 2.21
N VAL A 193 13.72 -16.78 1.20
CA VAL A 193 15.18 -16.62 1.40
C VAL A 193 15.47 -15.38 2.25
N THR A 194 14.81 -14.25 1.96
CA THR A 194 14.97 -13.03 2.77
C THR A 194 14.47 -13.22 4.20
N PHE A 195 13.38 -13.96 4.42
CA PHE A 195 12.93 -14.34 5.76
C PHE A 195 13.96 -15.18 6.51
N LEU A 196 14.53 -16.21 5.87
CA LEU A 196 15.55 -17.06 6.48
C LEU A 196 16.84 -16.29 6.79
N ALA A 197 17.25 -15.37 5.92
CA ALA A 197 18.38 -14.48 6.16
C ALA A 197 18.14 -13.59 7.40
N LYS A 198 16.95 -12.97 7.51
CA LYS A 198 16.53 -12.20 8.70
C LYS A 198 16.55 -13.07 9.96
N LEU A 199 16.11 -14.32 9.88
CA LEU A 199 16.10 -15.25 11.02
C LEU A 199 17.52 -15.66 11.45
N ARG A 200 18.42 -15.94 10.49
CA ARG A 200 19.83 -16.26 10.76
C ARG A 200 20.54 -15.08 11.44
N ALA A 201 20.36 -13.86 10.92
CA ALA A 201 20.93 -12.66 11.51
C ALA A 201 20.43 -12.45 12.96
N ARG A 202 19.14 -12.63 13.22
CA ARG A 202 18.58 -12.57 14.59
C ARG A 202 19.20 -13.63 15.51
N LYS A 203 19.34 -14.87 15.03
CA LYS A 203 19.93 -15.96 15.79
C LYS A 203 21.40 -15.69 16.14
N GLN A 204 22.17 -15.14 15.22
CA GLN A 204 23.57 -14.74 15.44
C GLN A 204 23.67 -13.65 16.51
N LEU A 205 22.80 -12.63 16.45
CA LEU A 205 22.76 -11.56 17.46
C LEU A 205 22.40 -12.09 18.86
N THR A 206 21.47 -13.04 18.95
CA THR A 206 21.04 -13.58 20.26
C THR A 206 22.02 -14.57 20.90
N LEU A 207 22.86 -15.24 20.10
CA LEU A 207 23.76 -16.30 20.56
C LEU A 207 25.17 -15.80 20.92
N GLY A 208 25.42 -14.48 20.91
CA GLY A 208 26.66 -13.89 21.44
C GLY A 208 27.95 -14.29 20.72
N HIS A 209 27.89 -15.02 19.60
CA HIS A 209 29.05 -15.23 18.74
C HIS A 209 29.34 -13.93 17.99
N ASN A 210 30.21 -13.09 18.56
CA ASN A 210 31.02 -12.17 17.80
C ASN A 210 31.94 -13.01 16.90
N VAL A 211 31.40 -13.51 15.78
CA VAL A 211 32.24 -13.88 14.65
C VAL A 211 32.95 -12.59 14.27
N PRO A 212 34.29 -12.53 14.25
CA PRO A 212 34.97 -11.35 13.74
C PRO A 212 34.44 -11.15 12.33
N THR A 213 33.78 -10.02 12.11
CA THR A 213 33.42 -9.53 10.78
C THR A 213 34.71 -9.43 10.00
N THR A 214 35.09 -10.51 9.31
CA THR A 214 36.07 -10.44 8.23
C THR A 214 35.39 -9.61 7.14
N ARG A 215 35.70 -8.31 7.19
CA ARG A 215 35.71 -7.34 6.09
C ARG A 215 34.97 -7.83 4.84
N GLY A 216 33.66 -7.63 4.85
CA GLY A 216 32.78 -7.90 3.72
C GLY A 216 31.62 -6.91 3.65
N ALA A 217 31.83 -5.68 4.13
CA ALA A 217 30.87 -4.57 3.99
C ALA A 217 30.70 -4.11 2.53
N THR A 218 31.38 -4.72 1.56
CA THR A 218 31.37 -4.31 0.16
C THR A 218 30.37 -5.09 -0.71
N HIS A 219 30.03 -6.34 -0.38
CA HIS A 219 29.17 -7.17 -1.25
C HIS A 219 27.67 -6.89 -1.07
N ASN A 220 27.23 -6.62 0.16
CA ASN A 220 25.82 -6.32 0.44
C ASN A 220 25.42 -4.93 -0.10
N ASP A 221 26.37 -3.99 -0.15
CA ASP A 221 26.12 -2.66 -0.70
C ASP A 221 26.27 -2.63 -2.23
N LYS A 222 27.12 -3.48 -2.83
CA LYS A 222 27.13 -3.73 -4.28
C LYS A 222 25.81 -4.31 -4.79
N TRP A 223 25.29 -5.34 -4.12
CA TRP A 223 24.01 -5.94 -4.52
C TRP A 223 22.82 -4.97 -4.34
N LYS A 224 22.85 -4.12 -3.30
CA LYS A 224 21.85 -3.05 -3.12
C LYS A 224 21.94 -1.96 -4.19
N GLN A 225 23.14 -1.62 -4.67
CA GLN A 225 23.34 -0.61 -5.71
C GLN A 225 22.98 -1.15 -7.09
N GLU A 226 23.32 -2.41 -7.40
CA GLU A 226 23.00 -3.05 -8.68
C GLU A 226 21.49 -3.32 -8.85
N ASN A 227 20.76 -3.55 -7.76
CA ASN A 227 19.31 -3.79 -7.78
C ASN A 227 18.47 -2.58 -7.32
N ALA A 228 19.07 -1.39 -7.21
CA ALA A 228 18.36 -0.15 -6.85
C ALA A 228 17.35 0.31 -7.93
N GLY A 229 17.48 -0.20 -9.16
CA GLY A 229 16.55 0.05 -10.26
C GLY A 229 15.27 -0.78 -10.23
N ASP A 230 15.25 -1.90 -9.48
CA ASP A 230 14.05 -2.70 -9.29
C ASP A 230 13.18 -2.07 -8.20
N SER A 231 12.08 -1.48 -8.65
CA SER A 231 11.16 -0.62 -7.89
C SER A 231 10.47 -1.37 -6.73
N PHE A 232 11.20 -1.68 -5.66
CA PHE A 232 10.60 -2.35 -4.49
C PHE A 232 11.26 -2.03 -3.14
N TRP A 233 12.54 -1.64 -3.08
CA TRP A 233 13.27 -1.49 -1.81
C TRP A 233 13.40 -0.05 -1.27
N LEU A 234 12.29 0.54 -0.84
CA LEU A 234 12.32 1.77 -0.03
C LEU A 234 11.46 1.66 1.24
N CYS A 235 11.90 0.84 2.20
CA CYS A 235 11.37 0.89 3.58
C CYS A 235 12.32 0.35 4.67
N THR A 236 13.64 0.53 4.52
CA THR A 236 14.62 0.07 5.52
C THR A 236 14.89 1.10 6.64
N GLN A 237 13.94 1.99 6.96
CA GLN A 237 14.14 3.03 8.01
C GLN A 237 13.10 3.10 9.13
N MET A 238 12.09 2.23 9.16
CA MET A 238 11.09 2.23 10.23
C MET A 238 11.24 1.01 11.13
N GLN A 239 12.36 0.93 11.86
CA GLN A 239 12.52 -0.08 12.91
C GLN A 239 12.42 0.58 14.29
N LYS A 240 11.20 0.61 14.83
CA LYS A 240 10.94 0.60 16.27
C LYS A 240 9.52 0.06 16.55
N GLN A 241 9.50 -1.04 17.30
CA GLN A 241 8.38 -1.64 18.04
C GLN A 241 7.29 -2.41 17.25
N SER A 242 7.47 -3.74 17.20
CA SER A 242 6.49 -4.65 17.81
C SER A 242 7.15 -6.02 18.05
N GLN A 243 7.32 -6.36 19.33
CA GLN A 243 7.77 -7.67 19.77
C GLN A 243 6.59 -8.64 19.69
N ALA A 244 6.49 -9.38 18.59
CA ALA A 244 5.85 -10.70 18.61
C ALA A 244 6.93 -11.71 18.23
N ARG A 245 7.28 -12.61 19.16
CA ARG A 245 8.19 -13.73 18.86
C ARG A 245 7.47 -14.65 17.87
N PRO A 246 7.90 -14.78 16.60
CA PRO A 246 7.33 -15.81 15.75
C PRO A 246 7.70 -17.18 16.33
N ARG A 247 6.73 -18.10 16.43
CA ARG A 247 6.96 -19.48 16.86
C ARG A 247 8.07 -20.09 15.99
N ILE A 248 9.23 -20.31 16.60
CA ILE A 248 10.44 -20.80 15.92
C ILE A 248 10.19 -22.25 15.51
N HIS A 249 9.84 -22.44 14.24
CA HIS A 249 9.75 -23.77 13.66
C HIS A 249 11.14 -24.19 13.15
N SER A 250 11.57 -25.35 13.59
CA SER A 250 12.90 -25.95 13.40
C SER A 250 13.46 -25.81 11.97
N GLY A 251 14.77 -25.63 11.85
CA GLY A 251 15.47 -25.41 10.56
C GLY A 251 15.19 -26.46 9.47
N LYS A 252 14.72 -27.66 9.85
CA LYS A 252 14.26 -28.70 8.93
C LYS A 252 13.00 -28.29 8.15
N LYS A 253 12.06 -27.56 8.77
CA LYS A 253 10.80 -27.11 8.13
C LYS A 253 11.04 -26.03 7.08
N GLY A 254 11.97 -25.11 7.31
CA GLY A 254 12.32 -24.05 6.34
C GLY A 254 12.95 -24.61 5.06
N LEU A 255 13.82 -25.61 5.18
CA LEU A 255 14.44 -26.27 4.02
C LEU A 255 13.42 -27.05 3.18
N LEU A 256 12.44 -27.68 3.84
CA LEU A 256 11.34 -28.38 3.17
C LEU A 256 10.48 -27.41 2.34
N ILE A 257 10.16 -26.23 2.88
CA ILE A 257 9.41 -25.20 2.15
C ILE A 257 10.17 -24.78 0.89
N LEU A 258 11.47 -24.47 1.00
CA LEU A 258 12.28 -24.11 -0.16
C LEU A 258 12.34 -25.22 -1.21
N ARG A 259 12.47 -26.48 -0.80
CA ARG A 259 12.49 -27.63 -1.72
C ARG A 259 11.16 -27.79 -2.46
N VAL A 260 10.03 -27.58 -1.77
CA VAL A 260 8.69 -27.62 -2.37
C VAL A 260 8.53 -26.48 -3.38
N ILE A 261 8.94 -25.26 -3.01
CA ILE A 261 8.88 -24.09 -3.91
C ILE A 261 9.73 -24.33 -5.15
N TYR A 262 10.95 -24.83 -4.99
CA TYR A 262 11.85 -25.12 -6.11
C TYR A 262 11.26 -26.17 -7.05
N ARG A 263 10.75 -27.29 -6.51
CA ARG A 263 10.10 -28.33 -7.33
C ARG A 263 8.88 -27.80 -8.07
N GLY A 264 8.06 -26.98 -7.41
CA GLY A 264 6.91 -26.31 -8.02
C GLY A 264 7.30 -25.34 -9.13
N ALA A 265 8.34 -24.54 -8.91
CA ALA A 265 8.88 -23.61 -9.89
C ALA A 265 9.38 -24.33 -11.14
N VAL A 266 10.12 -25.44 -10.98
CA VAL A 266 10.60 -26.26 -12.11
C VAL A 266 9.43 -26.87 -12.90
N GLY A 267 8.35 -27.27 -12.23
CA GLY A 267 7.14 -27.78 -12.89
C GLY A 267 6.33 -26.71 -13.63
N ALA A 268 6.45 -25.44 -13.24
CA ALA A 268 5.74 -24.33 -13.87
C ALA A 268 6.44 -23.77 -15.13
N LEU A 269 7.71 -24.10 -15.36
CA LEU A 269 8.44 -23.68 -16.55
C LEU A 269 7.85 -24.31 -17.82
N PRO A 270 7.61 -23.56 -18.91
CA PRO A 270 7.18 -24.12 -20.18
C PRO A 270 8.12 -25.23 -20.69
N ASP A 271 7.58 -26.24 -21.37
CA ASP A 271 8.34 -27.40 -21.90
C ASP A 271 9.48 -27.01 -22.87
N SER A 272 9.49 -25.77 -23.36
CA SER A 272 10.55 -25.20 -24.20
C SER A 272 11.85 -24.90 -23.45
N PHE A 273 11.86 -24.89 -22.11
CA PHE A 273 13.07 -24.75 -21.31
C PHE A 273 13.65 -26.13 -20.98
N HIS A 274 14.80 -26.46 -21.56
CA HIS A 274 15.50 -27.76 -21.43
C HIS A 274 15.98 -28.14 -20.01
N LEU A 275 15.54 -27.45 -18.95
CA LEU A 275 15.93 -27.68 -17.56
C LEU A 275 15.17 -28.81 -16.86
N ARG A 276 14.21 -29.46 -17.55
CA ARG A 276 13.37 -30.52 -16.97
C ARG A 276 14.05 -31.90 -16.90
N LYS A 277 15.33 -32.01 -17.25
CA LYS A 277 16.11 -33.26 -17.10
C LYS A 277 16.95 -33.22 -15.82
N ALA A 278 16.36 -33.70 -14.73
CA ALA A 278 17.05 -34.47 -13.70
C ALA A 278 15.99 -35.33 -12.99
N SER A 279 15.95 -36.60 -13.43
CA SER A 279 15.32 -37.74 -12.77
C SER A 279 15.68 -37.84 -11.29
#